data_AF-A0A3M0CTU3-F1
#
_entry.id   AF-A0A3M0CTU3-F1
#
_cell.length_a   1.000
_cell.length_b   1.000
_cell.length_c   1.000
_cell.angle_alpha   90.00
_cell.angle_beta   90.00
_cell.angle_gamma   90.00
#
_symmetry.space_group_name_H-M   'P 1'
#
loop_
_entity.id
_entity.type
_entity.pdbx_description
1 polymer ?
#
loop_
_entity_poly.entity_id
_entity_poly.type
_entity_poly.pdbx_seq_one_letter_code
_entity_poly.pdbx_strand_id
1 'polypeptide(L)'
;MGDGDVDQPTASRRDYLRAAGGLAAAGVAGLAGCMGGAEATTGTLATQVSDQPGAISDFETCVVTIAGIWVKPGTEDEESTATATSTATSTESDGEADEDDAREYYEFDEPQEADLVKLQGDRTALVDEQELETGQYAFLQLDVTGVDATLADGGEATVETPGNAPLKFNQSFEIRADTRTTFTADFTPVRRGRSGSYLLQPVASETSVSYESAESTVTGTATETSG
;
A
#
# COMPACT_ATOMS: atom_id res chain seq x y z
N MET A 1 33.64 -11.60 -42.07
CA MET A 1 33.74 -12.51 -40.90
C MET A 1 33.91 -11.67 -39.66
N GLY A 2 32.94 -11.73 -38.74
CA GLY A 2 33.15 -11.41 -37.33
C GLY A 2 32.51 -10.13 -36.82
N ASP A 3 31.19 -10.19 -36.59
CA ASP A 3 30.43 -9.43 -35.60
C ASP A 3 31.07 -9.44 -34.19
N GLY A 4 30.74 -8.44 -33.37
CA GLY A 4 30.98 -8.52 -31.92
C GLY A 4 30.99 -7.19 -31.19
N ASP A 5 29.79 -6.70 -30.85
CA ASP A 5 29.41 -5.90 -29.68
C ASP A 5 30.50 -5.29 -28.79
N VAL A 6 30.43 -3.96 -28.64
CA VAL A 6 31.00 -3.24 -27.50
C VAL A 6 29.98 -3.29 -26.37
N ASP A 7 30.06 -4.34 -25.56
CA ASP A 7 29.36 -4.45 -24.29
C ASP A 7 29.95 -3.42 -23.30
N GLN A 8 29.12 -2.47 -22.89
CA GLN A 8 29.40 -1.52 -21.81
C GLN A 8 29.01 -2.18 -20.48
N PRO A 9 29.96 -2.51 -19.59
CA PRO A 9 29.59 -2.97 -18.26
C PRO A 9 29.04 -1.81 -17.43
N THR A 10 27.75 -1.95 -17.19
CA THR A 10 26.86 -1.24 -16.29
C THR A 10 27.44 -1.04 -14.88
N ALA A 11 27.07 0.08 -14.26
CA ALA A 11 27.47 0.46 -12.91
C ALA A 11 27.21 -0.66 -11.89
N SER A 12 28.27 -1.21 -11.31
CA SER A 12 28.17 -2.20 -10.23
C SER A 12 28.07 -1.48 -8.88
N ARG A 13 26.87 -1.52 -8.28
CA ARG A 13 26.51 -1.02 -6.94
C ARG A 13 27.09 -1.89 -5.81
N ARG A 14 28.34 -2.35 -5.92
CA ARG A 14 28.97 -3.22 -4.93
C ARG A 14 30.28 -2.62 -4.45
N ASP A 15 30.16 -1.50 -3.73
CA ASP A 15 31.31 -0.91 -3.03
C ASP A 15 30.88 -0.04 -1.84
N TYR A 16 30.06 -0.58 -0.93
CA TYR A 16 29.64 0.19 0.26
C TYR A 16 29.74 -0.46 1.63
N LEU A 17 30.29 -1.66 1.78
CA LEU A 17 30.43 -2.23 3.13
C LEU A 17 31.82 -2.82 3.36
N ARG A 18 32.80 -1.94 3.61
CA ARG A 18 34.03 -2.33 4.32
C ARG A 18 34.69 -1.16 5.07
N ALA A 19 34.15 -0.82 6.23
CA ALA A 19 34.88 -0.14 7.30
C ALA A 19 34.28 -0.58 8.64
N ALA A 20 34.83 -1.63 9.24
CA ALA A 20 35.86 -1.56 10.28
C ALA A 20 35.21 -1.63 11.68
N GLY A 21 35.21 -2.85 12.22
CA GLY A 21 34.91 -3.08 13.62
C GLY A 21 36.00 -2.50 14.53
N GLY A 22 35.57 -2.10 15.73
CA GLY A 22 36.44 -1.74 16.83
C GLY A 22 35.66 -1.76 18.14
N LEU A 23 35.91 -2.77 18.98
CA LEU A 23 35.47 -2.81 20.38
C LEU A 23 36.10 -1.65 21.17
N ALA A 24 35.32 -1.00 22.04
CA ALA A 24 35.83 -0.48 23.32
C ALA A 24 34.68 -0.33 24.35
N ALA A 25 34.66 -1.21 25.34
CA ALA A 25 33.92 -0.99 26.58
C ALA A 25 34.79 -0.15 27.54
N ALA A 26 34.37 1.08 27.85
CA ALA A 26 34.84 1.86 28.99
C ALA A 26 33.80 2.96 29.31
N GLY A 27 33.29 2.99 30.54
CA GLY A 27 32.17 3.84 30.94
C GLY A 27 32.53 5.28 31.34
N VAL A 28 31.49 6.05 31.66
CA VAL A 28 31.28 6.92 32.83
C VAL A 28 30.05 7.78 32.53
N ALA A 29 29.17 7.91 33.53
CA ALA A 29 27.90 8.63 33.48
C ALA A 29 28.06 10.12 33.09
N GLY A 30 27.19 10.55 32.19
CA GLY A 30 26.82 11.95 31.98
C GLY A 30 25.31 12.01 31.70
N LEU A 31 24.50 12.05 32.75
CA LEU A 31 23.07 12.37 32.65
C LEU A 31 22.92 13.87 32.38
N ALA A 32 23.22 14.29 31.16
CA ALA A 32 22.70 15.53 30.61
C ALA A 32 21.38 15.16 29.93
N GLY A 33 20.28 15.75 30.40
CA GLY A 33 18.93 15.44 29.94
C GLY A 33 18.76 15.67 28.45
N CYS A 34 18.85 14.61 27.67
CA CYS A 34 17.99 14.46 26.51
C CYS A 34 16.62 14.06 27.04
N MET A 35 15.59 14.88 26.82
CA MET A 35 14.29 14.31 26.47
C MET A 35 14.53 13.52 25.18
N GLY A 36 15.06 12.30 25.33
CA GLY A 36 15.17 11.35 24.25
C GLY A 36 13.75 10.91 23.99
N GLY A 37 13.10 11.52 22.99
CA GLY A 37 12.08 10.80 22.26
C GLY A 37 12.74 9.50 21.83
N ALA A 38 12.23 8.36 22.29
CA ALA A 38 12.54 7.12 21.61
C ALA A 38 12.16 7.38 20.15
N GLU A 39 13.09 7.17 19.22
CA GLU A 39 12.71 7.20 17.81
C GLU A 39 11.61 6.16 17.64
N ALA A 40 10.49 6.57 17.05
CA ALA A 40 9.38 5.67 16.87
C ALA A 40 9.90 4.47 16.07
N THR A 41 9.68 3.27 16.61
CA THR A 41 10.00 2.06 15.86
C THR A 41 9.10 2.05 14.63
N THR A 42 9.68 1.88 13.45
CA THR A 42 8.93 1.84 12.19
C THR A 42 8.90 0.44 11.60
N GLY A 43 7.92 0.20 10.74
CA GLY A 43 7.85 -0.94 9.83
C GLY A 43 7.47 -0.48 8.42
N THR A 44 7.56 -1.37 7.44
CA THR A 44 7.27 -1.04 6.04
C THR A 44 5.85 -1.47 5.68
N LEU A 45 5.03 -0.54 5.20
CA LEU A 45 3.77 -0.81 4.53
C LEU A 45 3.99 -0.80 3.02
N ALA A 46 3.78 -1.95 2.37
CA ALA A 46 3.72 -2.05 0.92
C ALA A 46 2.25 -2.08 0.48
N THR A 47 1.81 -1.06 -0.24
CA THR A 47 0.43 -0.97 -0.73
C THR A 47 0.37 -1.49 -2.16
N GLN A 48 -0.47 -2.49 -2.39
CA GLN A 48 -0.73 -3.08 -3.70
C GLN A 48 -2.20 -2.92 -4.07
N VAL A 49 -2.49 -2.90 -5.36
CA VAL A 49 -3.86 -2.85 -5.90
C VAL A 49 -4.13 -4.04 -6.81
N SER A 50 -5.37 -4.52 -6.79
CA SER A 50 -5.90 -5.59 -7.65
C SER A 50 -7.33 -5.29 -8.09
N ASP A 51 -7.78 -6.00 -9.13
CA ASP A 51 -9.16 -5.95 -9.60
C ASP A 51 -9.78 -7.36 -9.67
N GLN A 52 -10.92 -7.50 -9.00
CA GLN A 52 -11.76 -8.69 -9.09
C GLN A 52 -12.76 -8.58 -10.23
N PRO A 53 -13.25 -9.72 -10.74
CA PRO A 53 -14.21 -9.73 -11.84
C PRO A 53 -15.49 -9.00 -11.44
N GLY A 54 -15.68 -7.82 -12.02
CA GLY A 54 -16.88 -7.01 -11.94
C GLY A 54 -17.32 -6.58 -13.34
N ALA A 55 -17.51 -5.27 -13.54
CA ALA A 55 -17.76 -4.72 -14.87
C ALA A 55 -16.45 -4.40 -15.64
N ILE A 56 -15.29 -4.79 -15.10
CA ILE A 56 -14.00 -4.55 -15.74
C ILE A 56 -13.90 -5.13 -17.16
N SER A 57 -14.67 -6.20 -17.46
CA SER A 57 -14.74 -6.81 -18.79
C SER A 57 -15.34 -5.91 -19.86
N ASP A 58 -16.03 -4.84 -19.45
CA ASP A 58 -16.60 -3.85 -20.37
C ASP A 58 -15.53 -2.88 -20.90
N PHE A 59 -14.31 -2.92 -20.34
CA PHE A 59 -13.22 -1.99 -20.63
C PHE A 59 -12.11 -2.62 -21.49
N GLU A 60 -11.59 -1.83 -22.42
CA GLU A 60 -10.30 -2.07 -23.07
C GLU A 60 -9.14 -1.61 -22.17
N THR A 61 -9.30 -0.46 -21.51
CA THR A 61 -8.37 0.09 -20.53
C THR A 61 -9.12 0.74 -19.38
N CYS A 62 -8.60 0.63 -18.16
CA CYS A 62 -9.12 1.34 -17.00
C CYS A 62 -7.95 1.73 -16.11
N VAL A 63 -7.34 2.88 -16.42
CA VAL A 63 -6.16 3.39 -15.73
C VAL A 63 -6.61 4.27 -14.57
N VAL A 64 -6.19 3.91 -13.36
CA VAL A 64 -6.49 4.65 -12.14
C VAL A 64 -5.22 5.34 -11.66
N THR A 65 -5.31 6.64 -11.38
CA THR A 65 -4.22 7.45 -10.84
C THR A 65 -4.41 7.61 -9.33
N ILE A 66 -3.39 7.23 -8.56
CA ILE A 66 -3.39 7.25 -7.09
C ILE A 66 -2.27 8.19 -6.62
N ALA A 67 -2.60 9.17 -5.80
CA ALA A 67 -1.66 10.18 -5.34
C ALA A 67 -1.13 9.96 -3.91
N GLY A 68 -1.80 9.11 -3.14
CA GLY A 68 -1.41 8.88 -1.76
C GLY A 68 -2.34 7.91 -1.04
N ILE A 69 -2.05 7.70 0.25
CA ILE A 69 -2.86 6.89 1.14
C ILE A 69 -3.21 7.63 2.43
N TRP A 70 -4.37 7.29 2.97
CA TRP A 70 -4.75 7.65 4.33
C TRP A 70 -4.75 6.40 5.20
N VAL A 71 -4.16 6.48 6.38
CA VAL A 71 -4.18 5.40 7.37
C VAL A 71 -4.70 5.91 8.70
N LYS A 72 -5.50 5.12 9.40
CA LYS A 72 -6.00 5.48 10.74
C LYS A 72 -5.37 4.54 11.77
N PRO A 73 -4.55 5.03 12.71
CA PRO A 73 -4.13 4.25 13.86
C PRO A 73 -5.35 3.67 14.59
N GLY A 74 -5.31 2.38 14.91
CA GLY A 74 -6.33 1.69 15.66
C GLY A 74 -6.14 1.95 17.16
N THR A 75 -7.25 2.19 17.86
CA THR A 75 -7.26 2.12 19.33
C THR A 75 -7.52 0.67 19.73
N GLU A 76 -6.84 0.19 20.78
CA GLU A 76 -6.86 -1.22 21.23
C GLU A 76 -8.27 -1.77 21.58
N ASP A 77 -9.30 -0.92 21.63
CA ASP A 77 -10.69 -1.24 21.92
C ASP A 77 -11.61 -1.40 20.69
N GLU A 78 -11.11 -1.19 19.46
CA GLU A 78 -11.93 -1.32 18.23
C GLU A 78 -11.93 -2.78 17.74
N GLU A 79 -12.72 -3.63 18.40
CA GLU A 79 -12.99 -5.01 17.97
C GLU A 79 -13.57 -4.99 16.55
N SER A 80 -12.77 -5.43 15.57
CA SER A 80 -13.10 -5.48 14.14
C SER A 80 -14.31 -6.39 13.90
N THR A 81 -15.49 -5.79 13.78
CA THR A 81 -16.67 -6.49 13.23
C THR A 81 -16.76 -6.18 11.74
N ALA A 82 -16.20 -7.06 10.91
CA ALA A 82 -16.46 -7.04 9.47
C ALA A 82 -17.95 -7.35 9.20
N THR A 83 -18.81 -6.33 9.28
CA THR A 83 -20.22 -6.40 8.86
C THR A 83 -20.39 -5.56 7.61
N ALA A 84 -20.55 -6.26 6.48
CA ALA A 84 -21.04 -5.68 5.25
C ALA A 84 -22.44 -5.08 5.48
N THR A 85 -22.56 -3.76 5.44
CA THR A 85 -23.83 -3.07 5.22
C THR A 85 -23.55 -1.76 4.49
N SER A 86 -23.66 -1.80 3.17
CA SER A 86 -23.93 -0.61 2.38
C SER A 86 -25.35 -0.14 2.70
N THR A 87 -25.51 0.96 3.42
CA THR A 87 -26.74 1.74 3.41
C THR A 87 -26.36 3.22 3.51
N ALA A 88 -26.40 3.88 2.36
CA ALA A 88 -26.35 5.33 2.29
C ALA A 88 -27.59 5.90 2.98
N THR A 89 -27.40 6.50 4.15
CA THR A 89 -28.38 7.38 4.78
C THR A 89 -27.66 8.67 5.12
N SER A 90 -27.94 9.71 4.33
CA SER A 90 -27.64 11.09 4.69
C SER A 90 -28.49 11.44 5.91
N THR A 91 -27.85 11.61 7.06
CA THR A 91 -28.45 12.27 8.22
C THR A 91 -27.60 13.49 8.54
N GLU A 92 -28.12 14.65 8.14
CA GLU A 92 -27.68 15.95 8.66
C GLU A 92 -28.09 16.03 10.13
N SER A 93 -27.13 16.06 11.07
CA SER A 93 -27.35 16.50 12.45
C SER A 93 -26.01 16.83 13.16
N ASP A 94 -25.70 18.14 13.13
CA ASP A 94 -25.18 18.98 14.22
C ASP A 94 -24.29 18.33 15.30
N GLY A 95 -22.97 18.44 15.11
CA GLY A 95 -21.98 18.53 16.20
C GLY A 95 -21.33 17.23 16.66
N GLU A 96 -20.67 16.50 15.76
CA GLU A 96 -19.79 15.37 16.12
C GLU A 96 -18.36 15.76 15.73
N ALA A 97 -17.39 15.57 16.62
CA ALA A 97 -15.99 15.67 16.25
C ALA A 97 -15.74 14.63 15.16
N ASP A 98 -15.27 15.06 13.98
CA ASP A 98 -15.04 14.20 12.82
C ASP A 98 -14.26 12.95 13.25
N GLU A 99 -14.89 11.77 13.20
CA GLU A 99 -14.23 10.48 13.45
C GLU A 99 -13.11 10.19 12.42
N ASP A 100 -13.01 11.05 11.40
CA ASP A 100 -12.00 11.12 10.35
C ASP A 100 -10.81 12.04 10.70
N ASP A 101 -10.81 12.82 11.80
CA ASP A 101 -9.70 13.73 12.14
C ASP A 101 -8.42 13.01 12.63
N ALA A 102 -8.51 11.70 12.93
CA ALA A 102 -7.39 10.92 13.47
C ALA A 102 -6.58 10.15 12.41
N ARG A 103 -6.95 10.24 11.12
CA ARG A 103 -6.19 9.60 10.04
C ARG A 103 -5.01 10.47 9.62
N GLU A 104 -3.95 9.82 9.20
CA GLU A 104 -2.75 10.45 8.69
C GLU A 104 -2.63 10.23 7.18
N TYR A 105 -2.18 11.26 6.46
CA TYR A 105 -2.00 11.23 5.01
C TYR A 105 -0.53 11.04 4.66
N TYR A 106 -0.29 10.13 3.74
CA TYR A 106 1.01 9.86 3.14
C TYR A 106 0.89 10.08 1.63
N GLU A 107 1.43 11.20 1.16
CA GLU A 107 1.52 11.52 -0.26
C GLU A 107 2.63 10.69 -0.91
N PHE A 108 2.40 10.17 -2.11
CA PHE A 108 3.44 9.49 -2.87
C PHE A 108 4.42 10.50 -3.46
N ASP A 109 5.67 10.08 -3.65
CA ASP A 109 6.69 10.90 -4.34
C ASP A 109 6.19 11.37 -5.71
N GLU A 110 5.52 10.47 -6.44
CA GLU A 110 4.84 10.74 -7.71
C GLU A 110 3.54 9.92 -7.76
N PRO A 111 2.43 10.47 -8.32
CA PRO A 111 1.20 9.71 -8.50
C PRO A 111 1.46 8.44 -9.32
N GLN A 112 0.93 7.31 -8.86
CA GLN A 112 1.08 6.03 -9.53
C GLN A 112 -0.15 5.68 -10.35
N GLU A 113 0.09 5.05 -11.51
CA GLU A 113 -0.96 4.61 -12.42
C GLU A 113 -1.06 3.08 -12.44
N ALA A 114 -2.28 2.58 -12.30
CA ALA A 114 -2.58 1.15 -12.36
C ALA A 114 -3.71 0.87 -13.36
N ASP A 115 -3.44 0.04 -14.37
CA ASP A 115 -4.45 -0.39 -15.34
C ASP A 115 -5.16 -1.64 -14.81
N LEU A 116 -6.37 -1.48 -14.28
CA LEU A 116 -7.15 -2.54 -13.65
C LEU A 116 -7.43 -3.72 -14.58
N VAL A 117 -7.55 -3.47 -15.90
CA VAL A 117 -7.74 -4.53 -16.90
C VAL A 117 -6.55 -5.50 -16.90
N LYS A 118 -5.34 -5.03 -16.55
CA LYS A 118 -4.13 -5.86 -16.44
C LYS A 118 -3.98 -6.54 -15.09
N LEU A 119 -4.79 -6.17 -14.09
CA LEU A 119 -4.68 -6.63 -12.70
C LEU A 119 -5.78 -7.62 -12.31
N GLN A 120 -6.39 -8.27 -13.30
CA GLN A 120 -7.40 -9.30 -13.07
C GLN A 120 -6.79 -10.61 -12.54
N GLY A 121 -7.52 -11.24 -11.62
CA GLY A 121 -7.16 -12.52 -11.00
C GLY A 121 -6.09 -12.33 -9.92
N ASP A 122 -5.08 -13.20 -9.91
CA ASP A 122 -4.01 -13.16 -8.89
C ASP A 122 -2.94 -12.08 -9.16
N ARG A 123 -3.21 -11.11 -10.05
CA ARG A 123 -2.25 -10.07 -10.45
C ARG A 123 -2.44 -8.84 -9.60
N THR A 124 -1.34 -8.30 -9.09
CA THR A 124 -1.31 -7.06 -8.30
C THR A 124 -0.30 -6.08 -8.88
N ALA A 125 -0.49 -4.80 -8.58
CA ALA A 125 0.50 -3.75 -8.83
C ALA A 125 0.87 -3.07 -7.51
N LEU A 126 2.17 -2.93 -7.24
CA LEU A 126 2.69 -2.12 -6.14
C LEU A 126 2.50 -0.64 -6.49
N VAL A 127 1.85 0.12 -5.62
CA VAL A 127 1.62 1.56 -5.79
C VAL A 127 2.45 2.40 -4.83
N ASP A 128 2.88 1.85 -3.69
CA ASP A 128 3.72 2.58 -2.75
C ASP A 128 4.38 1.67 -1.71
N GLU A 129 5.50 2.15 -1.16
CA GLU A 129 6.14 1.59 0.03
C GLU A 129 6.45 2.71 1.02
N GLN A 130 5.76 2.71 2.15
CA GLN A 130 5.86 3.76 3.16
C GLN A 130 6.37 3.20 4.50
N GLU A 131 7.26 3.94 5.16
CA GLU A 131 7.63 3.67 6.55
C GLU A 131 6.58 4.29 7.49
N LEU A 132 5.99 3.44 8.33
CA LEU A 132 4.97 3.81 9.31
C LEU A 132 5.41 3.41 10.71
N GLU A 133 4.93 4.13 11.73
CA GLU A 133 5.14 3.75 13.13
C GLU A 133 4.53 2.36 13.41
N THR A 134 5.20 1.57 14.25
CA THR A 134 4.67 0.27 14.65
C THR A 134 3.38 0.42 15.44
N GLY A 135 2.35 -0.35 15.10
CA GLY A 135 1.06 -0.28 15.76
C GLY A 135 -0.05 -0.96 14.97
N GLN A 136 -1.24 -0.98 15.57
CA GLN A 136 -2.47 -1.41 14.89
C GLN A 136 -3.02 -0.24 14.07
N TYR A 137 -3.55 -0.56 12.89
CA TYR A 137 -4.24 0.37 12.01
C TYR A 137 -5.64 -0.18 11.70
N ALA A 138 -6.64 0.70 11.74
CA ALA A 138 -8.04 0.32 11.61
C ALA A 138 -8.46 0.12 10.14
N PHE A 139 -7.95 0.96 9.24
CA PHE A 139 -8.25 0.93 7.82
C PHE A 139 -7.18 1.65 6.99
N LEU A 140 -7.22 1.43 5.68
CA LEU A 140 -6.48 2.17 4.66
C LEU A 140 -7.46 2.82 3.68
N GLN A 141 -7.14 4.01 3.17
CA GLN A 141 -7.84 4.62 2.06
C GLN A 141 -6.87 4.99 0.94
N LEU A 142 -7.26 4.74 -0.31
CA LEU A 142 -6.51 5.18 -1.49
C LEU A 142 -7.04 6.53 -1.96
N ASP A 143 -6.17 7.51 -2.11
CA ASP A 143 -6.51 8.80 -2.73
C ASP A 143 -6.42 8.69 -4.24
N VAL A 144 -7.57 8.45 -4.87
CA VAL A 144 -7.71 8.32 -6.32
C VAL A 144 -8.04 9.69 -6.90
N THR A 145 -7.10 10.25 -7.66
CA THR A 145 -7.23 11.60 -8.23
C THR A 145 -7.78 11.60 -9.65
N GLY A 146 -7.77 10.46 -10.33
CA GLY A 146 -8.20 10.36 -11.72
C GLY A 146 -8.46 8.92 -12.16
N VAL A 147 -9.35 8.77 -13.14
CA VAL A 147 -9.59 7.51 -13.83
C VAL A 147 -9.76 7.77 -15.32
N ASP A 148 -8.88 7.19 -16.14
CA ASP A 148 -8.92 7.23 -17.59
C ASP A 148 -9.34 5.85 -18.12
N ALA A 149 -10.56 5.77 -18.64
CA ALA A 149 -11.16 4.48 -19.01
C ALA A 149 -11.75 4.48 -20.43
N THR A 150 -11.37 3.46 -21.20
CA THR A 150 -11.87 3.19 -22.55
C THR A 150 -12.64 1.88 -22.54
N LEU A 151 -13.87 1.87 -23.05
CA LEU A 151 -14.71 0.69 -23.21
C LEU A 151 -14.21 -0.21 -24.34
N ALA A 152 -14.54 -1.50 -24.30
CA ALA A 152 -14.18 -2.47 -25.33
C ALA A 152 -14.72 -2.12 -26.74
N ASP A 153 -15.79 -1.33 -26.81
CA ASP A 153 -16.34 -0.80 -28.07
C ASP A 153 -15.59 0.45 -28.58
N GLY A 154 -14.54 0.90 -27.87
CA GLY A 154 -13.71 2.07 -28.18
C GLY A 154 -14.28 3.41 -27.70
N GLY A 155 -15.37 3.40 -26.93
CA GLY A 155 -15.97 4.62 -26.35
C GLY A 155 -15.34 4.98 -25.01
N GLU A 156 -15.27 6.27 -24.69
CA GLU A 156 -14.83 6.73 -23.36
C GLU A 156 -15.90 6.43 -22.30
N ALA A 157 -15.49 6.05 -21.09
CA ALA A 157 -16.37 5.84 -19.96
C ALA A 157 -16.04 6.79 -18.80
N THR A 158 -17.08 7.40 -18.25
CA THR A 158 -16.95 8.13 -16.98
C THR A 158 -16.95 7.15 -15.82
N VAL A 159 -15.85 7.11 -15.08
CA VAL A 159 -15.67 6.29 -13.88
C VAL A 159 -15.40 7.23 -12.70
N GLU A 160 -16.17 7.10 -11.63
CA GLU A 160 -16.08 7.98 -10.45
C GLU A 160 -15.77 7.18 -9.18
N THR A 161 -15.28 7.85 -8.15
CA THR A 161 -15.18 7.29 -6.79
C THR A 161 -16.45 7.59 -5.97
N PRO A 162 -16.74 6.81 -4.92
CA PRO A 162 -17.90 7.05 -4.05
C PRO A 162 -17.87 8.44 -3.41
N GLY A 163 -18.81 9.30 -3.81
CA GLY A 163 -18.96 10.64 -3.23
C GLY A 163 -17.79 11.60 -3.51
N ASN A 164 -16.94 11.33 -4.51
CA ASN A 164 -15.66 12.01 -4.73
C ASN A 164 -14.71 11.92 -3.52
N ALA A 165 -14.83 10.84 -2.75
CA ALA A 165 -13.98 10.56 -1.59
C ALA A 165 -12.93 9.49 -1.92
N PRO A 166 -11.85 9.40 -1.13
CA PRO A 166 -10.90 8.31 -1.18
C PRO A 166 -11.57 6.93 -1.04
N LEU A 167 -11.02 5.91 -1.71
CA LEU A 167 -11.54 4.55 -1.62
C LEU A 167 -11.15 3.95 -0.26
N LYS A 168 -12.14 3.72 0.61
CA LYS A 168 -11.93 3.17 1.96
C LYS A 168 -11.98 1.65 1.98
N PHE A 169 -10.95 1.04 2.57
CA PHE A 169 -10.85 -0.40 2.81
C PHE A 169 -10.89 -0.66 4.31
N ASN A 170 -12.04 -1.14 4.82
CA ASN A 170 -12.25 -1.43 6.25
C ASN A 170 -11.56 -2.74 6.67
N GLN A 171 -10.25 -2.85 6.42
CA GLN A 171 -9.42 -3.98 6.79
C GLN A 171 -8.35 -3.47 7.75
N SER A 172 -8.36 -4.00 8.97
CA SER A 172 -7.33 -3.70 9.96
C SER A 172 -6.04 -4.44 9.66
N PHE A 173 -4.91 -3.83 10.03
CA PHE A 173 -3.57 -4.39 9.83
C PHE A 173 -2.61 -3.92 10.92
N GLU A 174 -1.49 -4.62 11.06
CA GLU A 174 -0.42 -4.29 12.01
C GLU A 174 0.84 -3.88 11.26
N ILE A 175 1.48 -2.80 11.70
CA ILE A 175 2.85 -2.49 11.30
C ILE A 175 3.79 -2.97 12.39
N ARG A 176 4.74 -3.82 12.01
CA ARG A 176 5.74 -4.41 12.92
C ARG A 176 7.14 -3.99 12.51
N ALA A 177 8.00 -3.87 13.50
CA ALA A 177 9.42 -3.67 13.27
C ALA A 177 9.98 -4.78 12.39
N ASP A 178 10.92 -4.44 11.50
CA ASP A 178 11.64 -5.39 10.65
C ASP A 178 10.73 -6.34 9.83
N THR A 179 9.49 -5.91 9.56
CA THR A 179 8.49 -6.67 8.83
C THR A 179 7.92 -5.82 7.71
N ARG A 180 7.79 -6.41 6.53
CA ARG A 180 7.05 -5.84 5.42
C ARG A 180 5.59 -6.29 5.53
N THR A 181 4.70 -5.36 5.80
CA THR A 181 3.26 -5.55 5.76
C THR A 181 2.78 -5.22 4.35
N THR A 182 2.29 -6.22 3.62
CA THR A 182 1.74 -6.02 2.28
C THR A 182 0.21 -5.94 2.38
N PHE A 183 -0.36 -4.78 2.08
CA PHE A 183 -1.79 -4.54 2.00
C PHE A 183 -2.23 -4.56 0.54
N THR A 184 -3.05 -5.54 0.15
CA THR A 184 -3.61 -5.65 -1.20
C THR A 184 -5.03 -5.11 -1.19
N ALA A 185 -5.21 -3.93 -1.78
CA ALA A 185 -6.47 -3.22 -1.92
C ALA A 185 -7.17 -3.65 -3.21
N ASP A 186 -8.30 -4.35 -3.08
CA ASP A 186 -9.07 -4.81 -4.23
C ASP A 186 -10.28 -3.93 -4.51
N PHE A 187 -10.42 -3.44 -5.74
CA PHE A 187 -11.57 -2.64 -6.14
C PHE A 187 -11.90 -2.81 -7.62
N THR A 188 -13.19 -2.70 -7.94
CA THR A 188 -13.68 -2.92 -9.31
C THR A 188 -14.66 -1.83 -9.74
N PRO A 189 -14.68 -1.44 -11.03
CA PRO A 189 -15.74 -0.58 -11.56
C PRO A 189 -17.07 -1.33 -11.59
N VAL A 190 -18.13 -0.66 -11.12
CA VAL A 190 -19.51 -1.16 -11.15
C VAL A 190 -20.40 -0.19 -11.91
N ARG A 191 -21.13 -0.72 -12.90
CA ARG A 191 -21.99 0.09 -13.78
C ARG A 191 -23.14 0.74 -13.03
N ARG A 192 -23.32 2.04 -13.23
CA ARG A 192 -24.36 2.88 -12.62
C ARG A 192 -25.48 3.17 -13.62
N GLY A 193 -26.68 2.66 -13.32
CA GLY A 193 -27.93 3.08 -13.95
C GLY A 193 -27.95 3.01 -15.49
N ARG A 194 -28.74 3.89 -16.12
CA ARG A 194 -28.89 3.97 -17.59
C ARG A 194 -27.92 4.94 -18.26
N SER A 195 -27.20 5.76 -17.48
CA SER A 195 -26.26 6.77 -17.99
C SER A 195 -25.00 6.17 -18.58
N GLY A 196 -24.68 4.91 -18.26
CA GLY A 196 -23.44 4.27 -18.72
C GLY A 196 -22.19 4.72 -17.97
N SER A 197 -22.34 5.41 -16.84
CA SER A 197 -21.23 5.72 -15.93
C SER A 197 -20.91 4.51 -15.03
N TYR A 198 -19.71 4.50 -14.46
CA TYR A 198 -19.24 3.48 -13.54
C TYR A 198 -18.79 4.10 -12.23
N LEU A 199 -18.84 3.31 -11.17
CA LEU A 199 -18.39 3.69 -9.84
C LEU A 199 -17.33 2.68 -9.39
N LEU A 200 -16.15 3.15 -8.99
CA LEU A 200 -15.17 2.29 -8.33
C LEU A 200 -15.70 1.89 -6.95
N GLN A 201 -15.68 0.59 -6.66
CA GLN A 201 -16.12 0.04 -5.39
C GLN A 201 -15.05 -0.87 -4.80
N PRO A 202 -14.65 -0.66 -3.53
CA PRO A 202 -13.83 -1.62 -2.80
C PRO A 202 -14.51 -2.98 -2.70
N VAL A 203 -13.75 -4.05 -2.91
CA VAL A 203 -14.18 -5.45 -2.75
C VAL A 203 -13.56 -5.98 -1.46
N ALA A 204 -14.26 -5.73 -0.35
CA ALA A 204 -13.74 -6.05 0.98
C ALA A 204 -13.39 -7.54 1.16
N SER A 205 -14.09 -8.45 0.48
CA SER A 205 -13.84 -9.90 0.58
C SER A 205 -12.50 -10.32 -0.02
N GLU A 206 -11.93 -9.53 -0.93
CA GLU A 206 -10.71 -9.85 -1.68
C GLU A 206 -9.56 -8.90 -1.31
N THR A 207 -9.84 -7.90 -0.47
CA THR A 207 -8.80 -7.12 0.20
C THR A 207 -8.10 -8.01 1.22
N SER A 208 -6.77 -8.05 1.19
CA SER A 208 -6.00 -8.95 2.05
C SER A 208 -4.72 -8.30 2.58
N VAL A 209 -4.22 -8.83 3.70
CA VAL A 209 -2.99 -8.37 4.34
C VAL A 209 -2.08 -9.57 4.58
N SER A 210 -0.82 -9.43 4.19
CA SER A 210 0.21 -10.43 4.44
C SER A 210 1.43 -9.81 5.11
N TYR A 211 2.19 -10.64 5.83
CA TYR A 211 3.32 -10.19 6.63
C TYR A 211 4.54 -11.01 6.26
N GLU A 212 5.57 -10.34 5.78
CA GLU A 212 6.84 -10.95 5.42
C GLU A 212 7.92 -10.39 6.34
N SER A 213 8.48 -11.25 7.20
CA SER A 213 9.63 -10.85 8.01
C SER A 213 10.81 -10.55 7.10
N ALA A 214 11.55 -9.48 7.39
CA ALA A 214 12.83 -9.19 6.75
C ALA A 214 13.92 -10.15 7.25
N GLU A 215 13.68 -11.47 7.22
CA GLU A 215 14.73 -12.43 7.54
C GLU A 215 15.74 -12.40 6.39
N SER A 216 16.94 -11.92 6.71
CA SER A 216 18.09 -12.01 5.82
C SER A 216 18.24 -13.47 5.40
N THR A 217 18.09 -13.75 4.11
CA THR A 217 18.41 -15.06 3.54
C THR A 217 19.91 -15.34 3.72
N VAL A 218 20.30 -15.85 4.89
CA VAL A 218 21.58 -16.50 5.08
C VAL A 218 21.50 -17.81 4.30
N THR A 219 21.92 -17.74 3.04
CA THR A 219 22.21 -18.93 2.26
C THR A 219 23.37 -19.63 2.94
N GLY A 220 23.07 -20.74 3.62
CA GLY A 220 24.05 -21.57 4.29
C GLY A 220 25.05 -22.16 3.29
N THR A 221 26.31 -21.75 3.37
CA THR A 221 27.42 -22.56 2.88
C THR A 221 27.89 -23.45 4.01
N ALA A 222 27.31 -24.66 4.10
CA ALA A 222 27.91 -25.76 4.83
C ALA A 222 29.30 -26.02 4.23
N THR A 223 30.35 -25.66 4.98
CA THR A 223 31.70 -26.12 4.67
C THR A 223 31.98 -27.27 5.61
N GLU A 224 31.69 -28.50 5.16
CA GLU A 224 32.19 -29.71 5.81
C GLU A 224 33.73 -29.66 5.78
N THR A 225 34.35 -29.28 6.90
CA THR A 225 35.79 -29.42 7.11
C THR A 225 36.07 -30.82 7.61
N SER A 226 36.65 -31.63 6.74
CA SER A 226 37.36 -32.86 7.09
C SER A 226 38.69 -32.48 7.75
N GLY A 227 38.99 -33.05 8.92
CA GLY A 227 40.25 -32.90 9.64
C GLY A 227 40.31 -33.77 10.88
#